data_AF-A0A1G5I2E3-F1
#
_entry.id   AF-A0A1G5I2E3-F1
#
_cell.length_a   1.000
_cell.length_b   1.000
_cell.length_c   1.000
_cell.angle_alpha   90.00
_cell.angle_beta   90.00
_cell.angle_gamma   90.00
#
_symmetry.space_group_name_H-M   'P 1'
#
loop_
_entity.id
_entity.type
_entity.pdbx_description
1 polymer ?
#
loop_
_entity_poly.entity_id
_entity_poly.type
_entity_poly.pdbx_seq_one_letter_code
_entity_poly.pdbx_strand_id
1 'polypeptide(L)'
;MSKIPFINVADTNCWIVYLMPFASEERTDYDKVLSTQQECIEKRIYGMGWDVECLKHGTKMTEESAAKYVRAYNEFHSEDGWTVSEKIVDSYRSIKKGDYVVTRLKNGHYYVGKVSSDGAYYLYKNKDRFYGLFSWGGDVEEWVEYENDDMIPSEIAGRFSQRLHSTIQRVAGYRQRMLIMSMYEKRLEDSRKTFNIPKLKISRYNFVRSLTYMQLEDLVALYIDKKWHDAGYRLLPSSCKVSQQNYEFRFVAPNRKPITCQVKNQQGIELEHYKYEGGYEKIYIFSGEWNSEDVERLRDEYCTAPNLYIIDPDELFEALKDNKELFQNDFYEYSSDILTPDQLPLDDYELRKRVNGEKQYRKSDDFACFVRSDGLFYSAEFGALILSWHILDDHDKELRLATQICDDINR
;
A
#
# COMPACT_ATOMS: atom_id res chain seq x y z
N MET A 1 -10.14 -28.30 -5.56
CA MET A 1 -9.57 -26.95 -5.30
C MET A 1 -10.02 -26.02 -6.42
N SER A 2 -10.21 -24.72 -6.15
CA SER A 2 -10.38 -23.73 -7.21
C SER A 2 -9.07 -23.62 -8.02
N LYS A 3 -9.18 -23.49 -9.34
CA LYS A 3 -8.01 -23.32 -10.22
C LYS A 3 -7.21 -22.08 -9.82
N ILE A 4 -5.90 -22.22 -9.60
CA ILE A 4 -4.97 -21.12 -9.34
C ILE A 4 -4.85 -20.28 -10.62
N PRO A 5 -5.21 -18.99 -10.61
CA PRO A 5 -5.08 -18.13 -11.76
C PRO A 5 -3.61 -17.73 -12.01
N PHE A 6 -3.29 -17.51 -13.28
CA PHE A 6 -2.05 -16.85 -13.70
C PHE A 6 -2.33 -15.37 -13.99
N ILE A 7 -1.53 -14.48 -13.40
CA ILE A 7 -1.64 -13.03 -13.53
C ILE A 7 -0.31 -12.48 -14.02
N ASN A 8 -0.31 -11.94 -15.25
CA ASN A 8 0.85 -11.28 -15.83
C ASN A 8 0.72 -9.77 -15.72
N VAL A 9 1.54 -9.16 -14.85
CA VAL A 9 1.61 -7.71 -14.67
C VAL A 9 3.01 -7.17 -14.94
N ALA A 10 3.90 -7.95 -15.58
CA ALA A 10 5.30 -7.56 -15.79
C ALA A 10 5.44 -6.21 -16.50
N ASP A 11 4.55 -5.94 -17.43
CA ASP A 11 4.53 -4.71 -18.21
C ASP A 11 3.78 -3.54 -17.57
N THR A 12 3.10 -3.75 -16.44
CA THR A 12 2.17 -2.75 -15.88
C THR A 12 2.74 -2.09 -14.64
N ASN A 13 2.99 -0.79 -14.67
CA ASN A 13 3.43 -0.05 -13.48
C ASN A 13 2.27 0.60 -12.74
N CYS A 14 2.49 0.84 -11.45
CA CYS A 14 1.61 1.68 -10.65
C CYS A 14 2.40 2.87 -10.11
N TRP A 15 1.77 4.03 -10.09
CA TRP A 15 2.39 5.31 -9.78
C TRP A 15 1.55 6.07 -8.76
N ILE A 16 2.19 6.58 -7.72
CA ILE A 16 1.58 7.59 -6.86
C ILE A 16 1.90 8.95 -7.48
N VAL A 17 0.87 9.75 -7.77
CA VAL A 17 1.00 11.09 -8.32
C VAL A 17 0.37 12.08 -7.36
N TYR A 18 1.12 13.13 -6.99
CA TYR A 18 0.61 14.22 -6.18
C TYR A 18 0.20 15.37 -7.08
N LEU A 19 -1.11 15.55 -7.26
CA LEU A 19 -1.70 16.64 -8.05
C LEU A 19 -1.64 17.96 -7.26
N MET A 20 -0.42 18.45 -7.05
CA MET A 20 -0.17 19.66 -6.30
C MET A 20 0.87 20.53 -7.03
N PRO A 21 0.51 21.07 -8.21
CA PRO A 21 1.38 21.88 -9.05
C PRO A 21 1.55 23.31 -8.51
N PHE A 22 1.87 23.44 -7.22
CA PHE A 22 1.89 24.72 -6.51
C PHE A 22 3.19 24.91 -5.74
N ALA A 23 3.63 26.17 -5.67
CA ALA A 23 4.68 26.58 -4.75
C ALA A 23 4.24 26.34 -3.30
N SER A 24 5.20 26.09 -2.40
CA SER A 24 4.94 25.69 -1.00
C SER A 24 3.97 26.63 -0.26
N GLU A 25 4.03 27.91 -0.54
CA GLU A 25 3.19 28.96 0.06
C GLU A 25 1.71 28.77 -0.30
N GLU A 26 1.44 28.45 -1.56
CA GLU A 26 0.09 28.31 -2.11
C GLU A 26 -0.54 26.95 -1.76
N ARG A 27 0.27 25.96 -1.38
CA ARG A 27 -0.23 24.64 -0.96
C ARG A 27 -1.14 24.70 0.26
N THR A 28 -1.05 25.78 1.05
CA THR A 28 -1.90 25.99 2.23
C THR A 28 -3.32 26.42 1.85
N ASP A 29 -3.52 27.11 0.72
CA ASP A 29 -4.83 27.52 0.22
C ASP A 29 -5.67 26.27 -0.10
N TYR A 30 -6.71 26.03 0.70
CA TYR A 30 -7.53 24.83 0.58
C TYR A 30 -8.35 24.85 -0.69
N ASP A 31 -9.06 25.94 -0.94
CA ASP A 31 -10.03 26.05 -2.03
C ASP A 31 -9.33 26.10 -3.38
N LYS A 32 -8.21 26.82 -3.50
CA LYS A 32 -7.41 26.87 -4.73
C LYS A 32 -6.85 25.50 -5.11
N VAL A 33 -6.28 24.79 -4.13
CA VAL A 33 -5.69 23.47 -4.37
C VAL A 33 -6.76 22.45 -4.70
N LEU A 34 -7.84 22.40 -3.91
CA LEU A 34 -8.91 21.42 -4.12
C LEU A 34 -9.63 21.66 -5.45
N SER A 35 -9.94 22.91 -5.82
CA SER A 35 -10.59 23.21 -7.11
C SER A 35 -9.74 22.78 -8.31
N THR A 36 -8.43 23.02 -8.28
CA THR A 36 -7.52 22.57 -9.34
C THR A 36 -7.42 21.06 -9.40
N GLN A 37 -7.37 20.41 -8.23
CA GLN A 37 -7.36 18.95 -8.13
C GLN A 37 -8.65 18.32 -8.69
N GLN A 38 -9.80 18.89 -8.38
CA GLN A 38 -11.09 18.46 -8.94
C GLN A 38 -11.12 18.66 -10.46
N GLU A 39 -10.61 19.78 -10.97
CA GLU A 39 -10.50 20.02 -12.40
C GLU A 39 -9.60 18.98 -13.11
N CYS A 40 -8.55 18.47 -12.45
CA CYS A 40 -7.78 17.33 -12.95
C CYS A 40 -8.62 16.05 -13.05
N ILE A 41 -9.49 15.78 -12.07
CA ILE A 41 -10.39 14.63 -12.10
C ILE A 41 -11.38 14.76 -13.27
N GLU A 42 -12.04 15.92 -13.40
CA GLU A 42 -13.01 16.20 -14.46
C GLU A 42 -12.40 16.09 -15.86
N LYS A 43 -11.18 16.63 -16.05
CA LYS A 43 -10.47 16.59 -17.33
C LYS A 43 -9.70 15.28 -17.56
N ARG A 44 -9.70 14.36 -16.60
CA ARG A 44 -8.98 13.07 -16.66
C ARG A 44 -7.48 13.22 -16.81
N ILE A 45 -6.90 14.23 -16.18
CA ILE A 45 -5.48 14.56 -16.29
C ILE A 45 -4.74 14.17 -15.01
N TYR A 46 -3.53 13.65 -15.16
CA TYR A 46 -2.52 13.65 -14.12
C TYR A 46 -1.31 14.46 -14.58
N GLY A 47 -0.59 15.11 -13.67
CA GLY A 47 0.57 15.90 -14.06
C GLY A 47 1.33 16.55 -12.91
N MET A 48 2.52 17.05 -13.23
CA MET A 48 3.37 17.85 -12.34
C MET A 48 3.37 19.32 -12.72
N GLY A 49 3.62 20.20 -11.74
CA GLY A 49 3.78 21.64 -11.94
C GLY A 49 5.21 22.08 -11.71
N TRP A 50 5.76 22.78 -12.70
CA TRP A 50 7.09 23.41 -12.81
C TRP A 50 7.10 24.16 -14.15
N ASP A 51 6.29 25.21 -14.21
CA ASP A 51 5.96 25.91 -15.43
C ASP A 51 7.16 26.66 -16.03
N VAL A 52 7.46 26.38 -17.28
CA VAL A 52 8.43 27.14 -18.08
C VAL A 52 8.05 27.01 -19.54
N GLU A 53 7.84 28.12 -20.25
CA GLU A 53 7.44 28.11 -21.65
C GLU A 53 8.63 27.75 -22.57
N CYS A 54 8.76 26.48 -22.93
CA CYS A 54 9.89 26.03 -23.76
C CYS A 54 9.52 25.05 -24.89
N LEU A 55 8.30 24.52 -24.87
CA LEU A 55 7.78 23.53 -25.82
C LEU A 55 6.35 23.90 -26.23
N LYS A 56 5.88 23.31 -27.32
CA LYS A 56 4.46 23.43 -27.72
C LYS A 56 3.63 22.47 -26.88
N HIS A 57 2.46 22.91 -26.41
CA HIS A 57 1.47 22.02 -25.79
C HIS A 57 1.23 20.77 -26.65
N GLY A 58 1.16 19.61 -25.99
CA GLY A 58 1.01 18.30 -26.65
C GLY A 58 2.31 17.68 -27.17
N THR A 59 3.47 18.32 -26.96
CA THR A 59 4.76 17.71 -27.30
C THR A 59 4.97 16.45 -26.44
N LYS A 60 5.19 15.29 -27.08
CA LYS A 60 5.50 14.04 -26.37
C LYS A 60 6.81 14.16 -25.60
N MET A 61 6.86 13.52 -24.43
CA MET A 61 8.04 13.50 -23.57
C MET A 61 9.09 12.50 -24.09
N THR A 62 9.82 12.88 -25.13
CA THR A 62 11.03 12.18 -25.59
C THR A 62 12.24 12.57 -24.74
N GLU A 63 13.34 11.81 -24.84
CA GLU A 63 14.62 12.17 -24.21
C GLU A 63 15.09 13.58 -24.60
N GLU A 64 14.98 13.95 -25.88
CA GLU A 64 15.34 15.29 -26.36
C GLU A 64 14.46 16.38 -25.74
N SER A 65 13.14 16.19 -25.74
CA SER A 65 12.21 17.19 -25.20
C SER A 65 12.34 17.34 -23.68
N ALA A 66 12.59 16.25 -22.96
CA ALA A 66 12.85 16.24 -21.54
C ALA A 66 14.14 17.00 -21.22
N ALA A 67 15.24 16.72 -21.94
CA ALA A 67 16.50 17.44 -21.78
C ALA A 67 16.36 18.94 -22.11
N LYS A 68 15.61 19.28 -23.16
CA LYS A 68 15.30 20.68 -23.51
C LYS A 68 14.54 21.38 -22.38
N TYR A 69 13.55 20.71 -21.79
CA TYR A 69 12.80 21.24 -20.67
C TYR A 69 13.67 21.44 -19.42
N VAL A 70 14.48 20.45 -19.04
CA VAL A 70 15.39 20.56 -17.88
C VAL A 70 16.33 21.75 -18.03
N ARG A 71 16.94 21.92 -19.21
CA ARG A 71 17.79 23.10 -19.49
C ARG A 71 17.01 24.41 -19.36
N ALA A 72 15.86 24.51 -20.02
CA ALA A 72 15.05 25.72 -20.00
C ALA A 72 14.60 26.09 -18.58
N TYR A 73 14.17 25.12 -17.77
CA TYR A 73 13.76 25.34 -16.38
C TYR A 73 14.92 25.86 -15.53
N ASN A 74 16.09 25.22 -15.62
CA ASN A 74 17.26 25.58 -14.83
C ASN A 74 17.86 26.93 -15.27
N GLU A 75 17.76 27.29 -16.55
CA GLU A 75 18.15 28.62 -17.05
C GLU A 75 17.18 29.69 -16.56
N PHE A 76 15.87 29.45 -16.67
CA PHE A 76 14.82 30.39 -16.27
C PHE A 76 14.84 30.71 -14.77
N HIS A 77 15.13 29.71 -13.93
CA HIS A 77 15.21 29.86 -12.46
C HIS A 77 16.64 29.95 -11.92
N SER A 78 17.63 30.24 -12.78
CA SER A 78 19.04 30.29 -12.38
C SER A 78 19.30 31.34 -11.29
N GLU A 79 18.62 32.47 -11.32
CA GLU A 79 18.74 33.54 -10.31
C GLU A 79 18.02 33.19 -8.99
N ASP A 80 16.97 32.38 -9.06
CA ASP A 80 16.18 31.96 -7.90
C ASP A 80 16.83 30.77 -7.16
N GLY A 81 17.80 30.10 -7.79
CA GLY A 81 18.47 28.90 -7.27
C GLY A 81 17.63 27.62 -7.34
N TRP A 82 16.52 27.62 -8.08
CA TRP A 82 15.67 26.43 -8.24
C TRP A 82 16.19 25.55 -9.38
N THR A 83 16.12 24.24 -9.17
CA THR A 83 16.48 23.26 -10.19
C THR A 83 15.44 22.15 -10.24
N VAL A 84 15.27 21.55 -11.42
CA VAL A 84 14.44 20.36 -11.58
C VAL A 84 15.33 19.12 -11.60
N SER A 85 14.92 18.09 -10.86
CA SER A 85 15.63 16.81 -10.86
C SER A 85 15.36 16.02 -12.13
N GLU A 86 16.41 15.70 -12.89
CA GLU A 86 16.34 14.81 -14.06
C GLU A 86 15.63 13.49 -13.74
N LYS A 87 15.88 12.94 -12.53
CA LYS A 87 15.24 11.69 -12.07
C LYS A 87 13.71 11.80 -12.01
N ILE A 88 13.17 12.95 -11.62
CA ILE A 88 11.71 13.12 -11.55
C ILE A 88 11.12 13.26 -12.96
N VAL A 89 11.81 14.00 -13.83
CA VAL A 89 11.47 14.12 -15.25
C VAL A 89 11.47 12.74 -15.91
N ASP A 90 12.49 11.93 -15.66
CA ASP A 90 12.59 10.55 -16.15
C ASP A 90 11.49 9.64 -15.60
N SER A 91 11.07 9.85 -14.34
CA SER A 91 9.96 9.09 -13.75
C SER A 91 8.65 9.36 -14.51
N TYR A 92 8.34 10.61 -14.83
CA TYR A 92 7.17 10.94 -15.65
C TYR A 92 7.28 10.38 -17.07
N ARG A 93 8.46 10.46 -17.69
CA ARG A 93 8.73 9.88 -19.01
C ARG A 93 8.47 8.38 -19.05
N SER A 94 8.72 7.67 -17.95
CA SER A 94 8.54 6.23 -17.86
C SER A 94 7.09 5.76 -17.65
N ILE A 95 6.15 6.69 -17.41
CA ILE A 95 4.72 6.35 -17.38
C ILE A 95 4.27 6.05 -18.81
N LYS A 96 3.63 4.90 -19.01
CA LYS A 96 3.12 4.46 -20.32
C LYS A 96 1.64 4.13 -20.28
N LYS A 97 1.02 4.05 -21.46
CA LYS A 97 -0.35 3.60 -21.63
C LYS A 97 -0.55 2.23 -20.96
N GLY A 98 -1.64 2.09 -20.21
CA GLY A 98 -1.97 0.87 -19.45
C GLY A 98 -1.40 0.84 -18.03
N ASP A 99 -0.49 1.74 -17.66
CA ASP A 99 -0.09 1.91 -16.26
C ASP A 99 -1.26 2.46 -15.41
N TYR A 100 -1.15 2.35 -14.09
CA TYR A 100 -2.12 2.88 -13.14
C TYR A 100 -1.51 4.04 -12.36
N VAL A 101 -2.29 5.10 -12.19
CA VAL A 101 -1.95 6.25 -11.34
C VAL A 101 -2.92 6.31 -10.18
N VAL A 102 -2.42 6.58 -8.97
CA VAL A 102 -3.22 6.79 -7.78
C VAL A 102 -2.87 8.14 -7.16
N THR A 103 -3.88 8.86 -6.71
CA THR A 103 -3.73 10.17 -6.06
C THR A 103 -4.70 10.31 -4.90
N ARG A 104 -4.40 11.23 -3.99
CA ARG A 104 -5.28 11.65 -2.91
C ARG A 104 -5.44 13.16 -2.98
N LEU A 105 -6.68 13.63 -2.98
CA LEU A 105 -6.98 15.05 -2.99
C LEU A 105 -7.03 15.63 -1.58
N LYS A 106 -7.06 16.96 -1.48
CA LYS A 106 -7.04 17.69 -0.21
C LYS A 106 -8.29 17.48 0.65
N ASN A 107 -9.40 17.04 0.04
CA ASN A 107 -10.62 16.60 0.74
C ASN A 107 -10.51 15.18 1.34
N GLY A 108 -9.39 14.49 1.14
CA GLY A 108 -9.16 13.16 1.68
C GLY A 108 -9.58 12.02 0.74
N HIS A 109 -10.28 12.31 -0.36
CA HIS A 109 -10.72 11.31 -1.33
C HIS A 109 -9.54 10.79 -2.15
N TYR A 110 -9.59 9.50 -2.50
CA TYR A 110 -8.60 8.83 -3.33
C TYR A 110 -9.17 8.57 -4.71
N TYR A 111 -8.29 8.65 -5.70
CA TYR A 111 -8.64 8.36 -7.08
C TYR A 111 -7.60 7.45 -7.69
N VAL A 112 -8.05 6.42 -8.41
CA VAL A 112 -7.20 5.57 -9.24
C VAL A 112 -7.65 5.69 -10.69
N GLY A 113 -6.70 5.84 -11.60
CA GLY A 113 -6.96 5.95 -13.03
C GLY A 113 -6.00 5.08 -13.82
N LYS A 114 -6.46 4.56 -14.96
CA LYS A 114 -5.63 3.82 -15.90
C LYS A 114 -5.17 4.76 -17.01
N VAL A 115 -3.87 4.85 -17.23
CA VAL A 115 -3.25 5.77 -18.20
C VAL A 115 -3.70 5.40 -19.61
N SER A 116 -4.29 6.37 -20.31
CA SER A 116 -4.79 6.23 -21.67
C SER A 116 -3.87 6.85 -22.73
N SER A 117 -3.07 7.86 -22.33
CA SER A 117 -2.14 8.54 -23.23
C SER A 117 -0.93 7.67 -23.58
N ASP A 118 -0.45 7.82 -24.82
CA ASP A 118 0.77 7.16 -25.31
C ASP A 118 2.02 7.90 -24.83
N GLY A 119 2.31 7.72 -23.53
CA GLY A 119 3.36 8.42 -22.80
C GLY A 119 2.92 9.77 -22.24
N ALA A 120 3.78 10.37 -21.43
CA ALA A 120 3.59 11.73 -20.94
C ALA A 120 3.79 12.76 -22.06
N TYR A 121 3.10 13.89 -21.96
CA TYR A 121 3.22 15.00 -22.89
C TYR A 121 3.20 16.34 -22.15
N TYR A 122 3.71 17.36 -22.84
CA TYR A 122 3.87 18.70 -22.29
C TYR A 122 2.51 19.41 -22.21
N LEU A 123 2.09 19.74 -20.99
CA LEU A 123 0.75 20.27 -20.67
C LEU A 123 0.69 21.80 -20.73
N TYR A 124 1.80 22.49 -20.47
CA TYR A 124 1.81 23.94 -20.24
C TYR A 124 1.20 24.73 -21.41
N LYS A 125 0.34 25.69 -21.05
CA LYS A 125 -0.18 26.72 -21.95
C LYS A 125 -0.05 28.08 -21.27
N ASN A 126 0.73 28.98 -21.87
CA ASN A 126 0.91 30.32 -21.34
C ASN A 126 -0.45 31.03 -21.22
N LYS A 127 -0.69 31.67 -20.06
CA LYS A 127 -1.94 32.38 -19.69
C LYS A 127 -3.20 31.53 -19.59
N ASP A 128 -3.10 30.19 -19.67
CA ASP A 128 -4.22 29.30 -19.38
C ASP A 128 -4.32 29.09 -17.87
N ARG A 129 -5.52 29.26 -17.29
CA ARG A 129 -5.73 29.19 -15.83
C ARG A 129 -5.45 27.80 -15.25
N PHE A 130 -5.70 26.74 -16.00
CA PHE A 130 -5.53 25.36 -15.56
C PHE A 130 -4.24 24.77 -16.11
N TYR A 131 -4.10 24.76 -17.44
CA TYR A 131 -2.93 24.16 -18.09
C TYR A 131 -1.65 24.94 -17.84
N GLY A 132 -1.73 26.24 -17.50
CA GLY A 132 -0.57 27.03 -17.10
C GLY A 132 0.09 26.57 -15.80
N LEU A 133 -0.57 25.73 -15.00
CA LEU A 133 0.01 25.19 -13.75
C LEU A 133 0.89 23.96 -13.98
N PHE A 134 0.74 23.27 -15.11
CA PHE A 134 1.37 21.97 -15.35
C PHE A 134 2.47 22.06 -16.40
N SER A 135 3.55 21.30 -16.22
CA SER A 135 4.60 21.15 -17.22
C SER A 135 4.43 19.86 -18.02
N TRP A 136 4.38 18.72 -17.35
CA TRP A 136 4.26 17.39 -17.95
C TRP A 136 3.18 16.57 -17.27
N GLY A 137 2.54 15.71 -18.04
CA GLY A 137 1.52 14.81 -17.51
C GLY A 137 0.93 13.93 -18.61
N GLY A 138 -0.28 13.44 -18.38
CA GLY A 138 -0.99 12.60 -19.33
C GLY A 138 -2.45 12.44 -18.97
N ASP A 139 -3.13 11.58 -19.73
CA ASP A 139 -4.56 11.35 -19.58
C ASP A 139 -4.82 9.96 -18.99
N VAL A 140 -5.87 9.82 -18.19
CA VAL A 140 -6.44 8.54 -17.77
C VAL A 140 -7.74 8.25 -18.53
N GLU A 141 -8.11 6.98 -18.64
CA GLU A 141 -9.38 6.57 -19.23
C GLU A 141 -10.56 7.15 -18.45
N GLU A 142 -10.55 6.95 -17.13
CA GLU A 142 -11.45 7.52 -16.14
C GLU A 142 -10.79 7.50 -14.76
N TRP A 143 -11.34 8.27 -13.83
CA TRP A 143 -10.95 8.22 -12.42
C TRP A 143 -12.01 7.46 -11.63
N VAL A 144 -11.57 6.47 -10.88
CA VAL A 144 -12.39 5.73 -9.92
C VAL A 144 -12.17 6.33 -8.54
N GLU A 145 -13.25 6.80 -7.91
CA GLU A 145 -13.23 7.48 -6.62
C GLU A 145 -13.43 6.54 -5.42
N TYR A 146 -12.76 6.88 -4.32
CA TYR A 146 -12.92 6.32 -2.99
C TYR A 146 -12.94 7.46 -1.96
N GLU A 147 -14.02 7.59 -1.20
CA GLU A 147 -14.28 8.78 -0.39
C GLU A 147 -13.38 8.90 0.84
N ASN A 148 -12.90 7.77 1.37
CA ASN A 148 -12.12 7.74 2.61
C ASN A 148 -11.20 6.51 2.70
N ASP A 149 -10.36 6.52 3.75
CA ASP A 149 -9.34 5.50 4.02
C ASP A 149 -9.92 4.10 4.24
N ASP A 150 -11.17 3.97 4.72
CA ASP A 150 -11.81 2.67 4.99
C ASP A 150 -12.23 1.94 3.71
N MET A 151 -12.42 2.68 2.61
CA MET A 151 -12.84 2.14 1.33
C MET A 151 -11.67 1.62 0.47
N ILE A 152 -10.42 1.82 0.88
CA ILE A 152 -9.23 1.40 0.13
C ILE A 152 -8.39 0.41 0.95
N PRO A 153 -7.42 -0.30 0.35
CA PRO A 153 -6.50 -1.13 1.11
C PRO A 153 -5.62 -0.27 2.03
N SER A 154 -5.42 -0.70 3.28
CA SER A 154 -4.70 0.05 4.32
C SER A 154 -3.27 0.44 3.90
N GLU A 155 -2.58 -0.45 3.20
CA GLU A 155 -1.22 -0.22 2.70
C GLU A 155 -1.15 0.93 1.69
N ILE A 156 -2.25 1.22 0.98
CA ILE A 156 -2.31 2.35 0.06
C ILE A 156 -2.59 3.64 0.84
N ALA A 157 -3.53 3.63 1.80
CA ALA A 157 -3.80 4.76 2.67
C ALA A 157 -2.54 5.22 3.44
N GLY A 158 -1.75 4.27 3.96
CA GLY A 158 -0.50 4.54 4.67
C GLY A 158 0.56 5.26 3.82
N ARG A 159 0.56 5.10 2.49
CA ARG A 159 1.49 5.82 1.59
C ARG A 159 1.18 7.30 1.49
N PHE A 160 -0.09 7.67 1.54
CA PHE A 160 -0.56 9.07 1.52
C PHE A 160 -0.57 9.73 2.90
N SER A 161 -0.22 9.00 3.95
CA SER A 161 -0.09 9.52 5.32
C SER A 161 1.33 9.98 5.67
N GLN A 162 2.29 9.84 4.74
CA GLN A 162 3.67 10.24 4.95
C GLN A 162 3.82 11.78 4.95
N ARG A 163 4.71 12.33 5.79
CA ARG A 163 4.87 13.80 5.88
C ARG A 163 5.53 14.42 4.64
N LEU A 164 6.32 13.64 3.91
CA LEU A 164 7.04 14.08 2.73
C LEU A 164 6.59 13.23 1.54
N HIS A 165 6.24 13.91 0.46
CA HIS A 165 5.75 13.29 -0.75
C HIS A 165 6.56 13.81 -1.93
N SER A 166 7.13 12.90 -2.72
CA SER A 166 7.66 13.25 -4.03
C SER A 166 6.49 13.50 -4.99
N THR A 167 6.64 14.40 -5.95
CA THR A 167 5.58 14.73 -6.93
C THR A 167 5.05 13.49 -7.68
N ILE A 168 5.92 12.50 -7.86
CA ILE A 168 5.63 11.20 -8.45
C ILE A 168 6.45 10.13 -7.75
N GLN A 169 5.91 8.92 -7.64
CA GLN A 169 6.64 7.77 -7.13
C GLN A 169 6.17 6.47 -7.80
N ARG A 170 7.11 5.69 -8.35
CA ARG A 170 6.82 4.32 -8.80
C ARG A 170 6.58 3.42 -7.59
N VAL A 171 5.51 2.63 -7.63
CA VAL A 171 5.23 1.61 -6.63
C VAL A 171 5.97 0.33 -7.03
N ALA A 172 6.98 -0.05 -6.25
CA ALA A 172 7.82 -1.22 -6.55
C ALA A 172 7.22 -2.54 -6.03
N GLY A 173 6.60 -2.52 -4.84
CA GLY A 173 6.10 -3.74 -4.18
C GLY A 173 4.93 -4.35 -4.96
N TYR A 174 5.04 -5.64 -5.32
CA TYR A 174 4.02 -6.34 -6.10
C TYR A 174 2.64 -6.29 -5.43
N ARG A 175 2.59 -6.46 -4.10
CA ARG A 175 1.34 -6.46 -3.33
C ARG A 175 0.61 -5.13 -3.45
N GLN A 176 1.32 -4.02 -3.25
CA GLN A 176 0.75 -2.67 -3.44
C GLN A 176 0.32 -2.43 -4.88
N ARG A 177 1.11 -2.86 -5.87
CA ARG A 177 0.75 -2.79 -7.29
C ARG A 177 -0.56 -3.55 -7.57
N MET A 178 -0.67 -4.79 -7.10
CA MET A 178 -1.86 -5.63 -7.25
C MET A 178 -3.10 -5.00 -6.59
N LEU A 179 -2.93 -4.41 -5.41
CA LEU A 179 -3.99 -3.70 -4.70
C LEU A 179 -4.45 -2.44 -5.47
N ILE A 180 -3.53 -1.62 -5.99
CA ILE A 180 -3.86 -0.44 -6.81
C ILE A 180 -4.60 -0.86 -8.10
N MET A 181 -4.10 -1.88 -8.80
CA MET A 181 -4.78 -2.40 -9.98
C MET A 181 -6.19 -2.90 -9.61
N SER A 182 -6.34 -3.62 -8.49
CA SER A 182 -7.64 -4.09 -8.00
C SER A 182 -8.61 -2.95 -7.72
N MET A 183 -8.14 -1.83 -7.17
CA MET A 183 -8.96 -0.63 -6.93
C MET A 183 -9.57 -0.08 -8.22
N TYR A 184 -8.88 -0.18 -9.37
CA TYR A 184 -9.47 0.24 -10.64
C TYR A 184 -10.36 -0.87 -11.22
N GLU A 185 -9.80 -2.08 -11.37
CA GLU A 185 -10.43 -3.21 -12.07
C GLU A 185 -11.75 -3.64 -11.43
N LYS A 186 -11.87 -3.60 -10.10
CA LYS A 186 -13.08 -4.03 -9.39
C LYS A 186 -14.31 -3.19 -9.75
N ARG A 187 -14.12 -1.92 -10.10
CA ARG A 187 -15.22 -1.00 -10.45
C ARG A 187 -15.63 -1.10 -11.92
N LEU A 188 -14.90 -1.88 -12.71
CA LEU A 188 -15.23 -2.13 -14.11
C LEU A 188 -16.19 -3.32 -14.25
N GLU A 189 -16.97 -3.28 -15.32
CA GLU A 189 -17.66 -4.45 -15.86
C GLU A 189 -16.64 -5.50 -16.32
N ASP A 190 -16.98 -6.78 -16.21
CA ASP A 190 -16.05 -7.89 -16.51
C ASP A 190 -15.45 -7.82 -17.94
N SER A 191 -16.21 -7.34 -18.92
CA SER A 191 -15.73 -7.19 -20.31
C SER A 191 -14.68 -6.09 -20.49
N ARG A 192 -14.56 -5.17 -19.52
CA ARG A 192 -13.59 -4.07 -19.53
C ARG A 192 -12.36 -4.37 -18.68
N LYS A 193 -12.40 -5.43 -17.86
CA LYS A 193 -11.30 -5.77 -16.98
C LYS A 193 -10.09 -6.23 -17.77
N THR A 194 -8.92 -5.71 -17.42
CA THR A 194 -7.64 -6.21 -17.93
C THR A 194 -7.12 -7.35 -17.07
N PHE A 195 -7.35 -7.26 -15.76
CA PHE A 195 -6.91 -8.26 -14.80
C PHE A 195 -8.08 -8.69 -13.93
N ASN A 196 -8.17 -9.99 -13.67
CA ASN A 196 -9.05 -10.52 -12.64
C ASN A 196 -8.21 -10.82 -11.39
N ILE A 197 -7.97 -9.79 -10.58
CA ILE A 197 -7.11 -9.90 -9.39
C ILE A 197 -7.94 -10.46 -8.22
N PRO A 198 -7.56 -11.60 -7.62
CA PRO A 198 -8.22 -12.13 -6.44
C PRO A 198 -8.11 -11.15 -5.26
N LYS A 199 -9.08 -11.23 -4.34
CA LYS A 199 -8.96 -10.54 -3.06
C LYS A 199 -7.75 -11.05 -2.30
N LEU A 200 -7.12 -10.16 -1.54
CA LEU A 200 -6.00 -10.50 -0.69
C LEU A 200 -6.49 -11.27 0.52
N LYS A 201 -5.97 -12.48 0.70
CA LYS A 201 -6.27 -13.38 1.80
C LYS A 201 -5.55 -12.92 3.06
N ILE A 202 -6.33 -12.65 4.09
CA ILE A 202 -5.83 -12.22 5.39
C ILE A 202 -5.39 -13.45 6.17
N SER A 203 -4.12 -13.46 6.59
CA SER A 203 -3.47 -14.53 7.33
C SER A 203 -2.84 -13.99 8.61
N ARG A 204 -2.41 -14.90 9.49
CA ARG A 204 -1.65 -14.56 10.70
C ARG A 204 -0.38 -13.75 10.40
N TYR A 205 0.19 -13.91 9.22
CA TYR A 205 1.44 -13.28 8.82
C TYR A 205 1.26 -11.88 8.22
N ASN A 206 0.04 -11.56 7.74
CA ASN A 206 -0.19 -10.33 7.00
C ASN A 206 -1.33 -9.45 7.54
N PHE A 207 -2.09 -9.89 8.55
CA PHE A 207 -3.22 -9.10 9.04
C PHE A 207 -2.80 -7.73 9.57
N VAL A 208 -1.67 -7.64 10.29
CA VAL A 208 -1.12 -6.40 10.84
C VAL A 208 -0.92 -5.33 9.76
N ARG A 209 -0.28 -5.70 8.64
CA ARG A 209 -0.05 -4.79 7.51
C ARG A 209 -1.32 -4.52 6.69
N SER A 210 -2.33 -5.39 6.80
CA SER A 210 -3.61 -5.28 6.08
C SER A 210 -4.65 -4.45 6.83
N LEU A 211 -4.44 -4.18 8.11
CA LEU A 211 -5.28 -3.26 8.89
C LEU A 211 -4.64 -1.87 8.94
N THR A 212 -5.46 -0.83 9.00
CA THR A 212 -4.99 0.52 9.34
C THR A 212 -4.54 0.56 10.80
N TYR A 213 -3.80 1.60 11.20
CA TYR A 213 -3.40 1.75 12.60
C TYR A 213 -4.63 1.86 13.53
N MET A 214 -5.69 2.56 13.09
CA MET A 214 -6.94 2.69 13.82
C MET A 214 -7.67 1.34 13.93
N GLN A 215 -7.77 0.59 12.85
CA GLN A 215 -8.37 -0.75 12.88
C GLN A 215 -7.61 -1.71 13.80
N LEU A 216 -6.28 -1.61 13.84
CA LEU A 216 -5.46 -2.41 14.73
C LEU A 216 -5.67 -2.02 16.21
N GLU A 217 -5.80 -0.72 16.50
CA GLU A 217 -6.18 -0.22 17.83
C GLU A 217 -7.57 -0.73 18.24
N ASP A 218 -8.56 -0.67 17.34
CA ASP A 218 -9.91 -1.17 17.58
C ASP A 218 -9.90 -2.69 17.83
N LEU A 219 -9.09 -3.45 17.09
CA LEU A 219 -8.92 -4.89 17.29
C LEU A 219 -8.34 -5.20 18.68
N VAL A 220 -7.36 -4.43 19.14
CA VAL A 220 -6.82 -4.55 20.50
C VAL A 220 -7.88 -4.17 21.53
N ALA A 221 -8.71 -3.15 21.27
CA ALA A 221 -9.81 -2.78 22.15
C ALA A 221 -10.82 -3.94 22.30
N LEU A 222 -11.22 -4.57 21.19
CA LEU A 222 -12.11 -5.73 21.19
C LEU A 222 -11.49 -6.93 21.94
N TYR A 223 -10.20 -7.18 21.75
CA TYR A 223 -9.47 -8.21 22.48
C TYR A 223 -9.47 -7.97 23.99
N ILE A 224 -9.25 -6.72 24.43
CA ILE A 224 -9.29 -6.34 25.86
C ILE A 224 -10.72 -6.43 26.40
N ASP A 225 -11.72 -5.94 25.67
CA ASP A 225 -13.12 -6.00 26.08
C ASP A 225 -13.54 -7.46 26.32
N LYS A 226 -13.26 -8.37 25.38
CA LYS A 226 -13.55 -9.81 25.54
C LYS A 226 -12.98 -10.41 26.82
N LYS A 227 -11.84 -9.91 27.31
CA LYS A 227 -11.19 -10.37 28.56
C LYS A 227 -11.76 -9.74 29.83
N TRP A 228 -12.27 -8.52 29.77
CA TRP A 228 -12.58 -7.71 30.96
C TRP A 228 -14.03 -7.23 31.04
N HIS A 229 -14.86 -7.52 30.04
CA HIS A 229 -16.26 -7.10 29.98
C HIS A 229 -17.04 -7.54 31.23
N ASP A 230 -16.91 -8.82 31.61
CA ASP A 230 -17.58 -9.42 32.76
C ASP A 230 -17.07 -8.88 34.10
N ALA A 231 -15.85 -8.32 34.11
CA ALA A 231 -15.27 -7.64 35.27
C ALA A 231 -15.78 -6.19 35.43
N GLY A 232 -16.72 -5.75 34.59
CA GLY A 232 -17.37 -4.44 34.65
C GLY A 232 -16.58 -3.31 33.99
N TYR A 233 -15.51 -3.62 33.26
CA TYR A 233 -14.76 -2.61 32.52
C TYR A 233 -15.56 -2.10 31.30
N ARG A 234 -15.36 -0.82 30.97
CA ARG A 234 -15.94 -0.15 29.80
C ARG A 234 -14.89 0.71 29.10
N LEU A 235 -14.88 0.68 27.77
CA LEU A 235 -13.97 1.47 26.94
C LEU A 235 -14.33 2.97 27.00
N LEU A 236 -13.30 3.80 27.19
CA LEU A 236 -13.32 5.25 27.03
C LEU A 236 -12.30 5.65 25.95
N PRO A 237 -12.72 5.81 24.68
CA PRO A 237 -11.79 5.92 23.55
C PRO A 237 -11.05 7.27 23.48
N SER A 238 -11.54 8.32 24.15
CA SER A 238 -10.93 9.66 24.10
C SER A 238 -10.07 10.01 25.32
N SER A 239 -9.96 9.13 26.31
CA SER A 239 -9.41 9.47 27.63
C SER A 239 -7.89 9.71 27.65
N CYS A 240 -7.14 9.24 26.64
CA CYS A 240 -5.68 9.33 26.63
C CYS A 240 -5.14 10.46 25.74
N LYS A 241 -5.95 10.95 24.79
CA LYS A 241 -5.52 11.84 23.68
C LYS A 241 -4.92 13.19 24.10
N VAL A 242 -5.16 13.67 25.33
CA VAL A 242 -4.73 15.01 25.78
C VAL A 242 -3.66 14.97 26.89
N SER A 243 -3.71 13.98 27.78
CA SER A 243 -2.88 13.94 29.00
C SER A 243 -1.90 12.77 29.07
N GLN A 244 -1.98 11.82 28.15
CA GLN A 244 -1.27 10.53 28.21
C GLN A 244 -0.82 10.10 26.80
N GLN A 245 0.14 10.83 26.21
CA GLN A 245 0.58 10.63 24.81
C GLN A 245 1.15 9.24 24.48
N ASN A 246 1.51 8.44 25.49
CA ASN A 246 2.04 7.09 25.33
C ASN A 246 0.96 5.99 25.39
N TYR A 247 -0.32 6.36 25.31
CA TYR A 247 -1.44 5.41 25.42
C TYR A 247 -2.55 5.77 24.45
N GLU A 248 -3.20 4.74 23.90
CA GLU A 248 -4.23 4.94 22.86
C GLU A 248 -5.62 5.21 23.48
N PHE A 249 -6.06 4.36 24.40
CA PHE A 249 -7.35 4.48 25.09
C PHE A 249 -7.34 3.79 26.46
N ARG A 250 -8.40 3.98 27.27
CA ARG A 250 -8.54 3.30 28.57
C ARG A 250 -9.84 2.55 28.71
N PHE A 251 -9.77 1.46 29.45
CA PHE A 251 -10.91 0.79 30.05
C PHE A 251 -11.00 1.16 31.53
N VAL A 252 -12.20 1.48 32.01
CA VAL A 252 -12.44 1.84 33.41
C VAL A 252 -13.56 1.01 34.02
N ALA A 253 -13.46 0.76 35.33
CA ALA A 253 -14.49 0.14 36.14
C ALA A 253 -14.56 0.84 37.51
N PRO A 254 -15.73 0.91 38.16
CA PRO A 254 -15.85 1.50 39.50
C PRO A 254 -14.91 0.83 40.51
N ASN A 255 -14.21 1.64 41.31
CA ASN A 255 -13.30 1.19 42.37
C ASN A 255 -12.14 0.28 41.92
N ARG A 256 -11.79 0.30 40.63
CA ARG A 256 -10.65 -0.47 40.10
C ARG A 256 -9.65 0.46 39.42
N LYS A 257 -8.40 0.00 39.33
CA LYS A 257 -7.41 0.67 38.50
C LYS A 257 -7.81 0.55 37.02
N PRO A 258 -7.54 1.58 36.20
CA PRO A 258 -7.78 1.53 34.76
C PRO A 258 -6.95 0.45 34.08
N ILE A 259 -7.41 0.01 32.91
CA ILE A 259 -6.62 -0.77 31.95
C ILE A 259 -6.33 0.14 30.75
N THR A 260 -5.15 0.01 30.16
CA THR A 260 -4.74 0.81 29.00
C THR A 260 -3.95 -0.05 28.00
N CYS A 261 -3.62 0.51 26.84
CA CYS A 261 -2.74 -0.14 25.89
C CYS A 261 -1.83 0.83 25.13
N GLN A 262 -0.74 0.29 24.59
CA GLN A 262 0.05 0.89 23.53
C GLN A 262 0.08 -0.07 22.34
N VAL A 263 -0.27 0.44 21.17
CA VAL A 263 -0.32 -0.32 19.91
C VAL A 263 0.64 0.32 18.92
N LYS A 264 1.47 -0.47 18.24
CA LYS A 264 2.28 -0.02 17.11
C LYS A 264 2.16 -1.03 15.97
N ASN A 265 1.84 -0.55 14.77
CA ASN A 265 1.65 -1.42 13.60
C ASN A 265 2.98 -2.00 13.08
N GLN A 266 3.99 -1.16 12.82
CA GLN A 266 5.30 -1.59 12.28
C GLN A 266 6.45 -0.83 12.97
N GLN A 267 6.41 -0.77 14.31
CA GLN A 267 7.43 -0.12 15.12
C GLN A 267 7.60 -0.85 16.45
N GLY A 268 8.84 -1.00 16.90
CA GLY A 268 9.16 -1.45 18.24
C GLY A 268 8.59 -0.54 19.33
N ILE A 269 8.41 -1.11 20.52
CA ILE A 269 7.96 -0.40 21.72
C ILE A 269 9.02 -0.61 22.81
N GLU A 270 9.47 0.48 23.42
CA GLU A 270 10.42 0.44 24.54
C GLU A 270 9.67 0.08 25.84
N LEU A 271 9.66 -1.22 26.17
CA LEU A 271 8.90 -1.78 27.31
C LEU A 271 9.35 -1.23 28.68
N GLU A 272 10.60 -0.79 28.79
CA GLU A 272 11.18 -0.16 29.97
C GLU A 272 10.36 1.03 30.50
N HIS A 273 9.68 1.76 29.61
CA HIS A 273 8.85 2.90 29.98
C HIS A 273 7.58 2.50 30.76
N TYR A 274 7.16 1.23 30.68
CA TYR A 274 5.85 0.78 31.20
C TYR A 274 5.98 -0.06 32.48
N LYS A 275 7.14 -0.66 32.72
CA LYS A 275 7.31 -1.70 33.76
C LYS A 275 7.08 -1.21 35.20
N TYR A 276 7.20 0.10 35.44
CA TYR A 276 7.01 0.70 36.78
C TYR A 276 5.67 1.42 36.94
N GLU A 277 4.77 1.33 35.96
CA GLU A 277 3.51 2.06 35.98
C GLU A 277 2.42 1.41 36.85
N GLY A 278 2.56 1.56 38.17
CA GLY A 278 1.61 1.00 39.16
C GLY A 278 0.20 1.61 39.17
N GLY A 279 -0.07 2.62 38.33
CA GLY A 279 -1.37 3.28 38.21
C GLY A 279 -2.44 2.47 37.46
N TYR A 280 -2.06 1.38 36.81
CA TYR A 280 -2.93 0.54 35.99
C TYR A 280 -3.10 -0.86 36.59
N GLU A 281 -4.27 -1.45 36.34
CA GLU A 281 -4.53 -2.87 36.61
C GLU A 281 -3.75 -3.72 35.59
N LYS A 282 -3.88 -3.35 34.31
CA LYS A 282 -3.12 -3.93 33.19
C LYS A 282 -2.77 -2.87 32.14
N ILE A 283 -1.61 -3.07 31.52
CA ILE A 283 -1.11 -2.34 30.37
C ILE A 283 -0.86 -3.37 29.27
N TYR A 284 -1.69 -3.33 28.23
CA TYR A 284 -1.56 -4.20 27.08
C TYR A 284 -0.61 -3.59 26.05
N ILE A 285 0.40 -4.33 25.62
CA ILE A 285 1.35 -3.87 24.61
C ILE A 285 1.26 -4.76 23.38
N PHE A 286 1.09 -4.16 22.21
CA PHE A 286 1.18 -4.86 20.93
C PHE A 286 2.11 -4.11 19.99
N SER A 287 3.09 -4.82 19.43
CA SER A 287 3.87 -4.36 18.28
C SER A 287 3.74 -5.38 17.17
N GLY A 288 3.41 -4.90 15.97
CA GLY A 288 3.39 -5.73 14.77
C GLY A 288 4.76 -6.02 14.16
N GLU A 289 5.86 -5.58 14.78
CA GLU A 289 7.21 -6.07 14.46
C GLU A 289 7.55 -7.39 15.17
N TRP A 290 6.85 -7.72 16.25
CA TRP A 290 7.13 -8.93 17.03
C TRP A 290 6.40 -10.12 16.45
N ASN A 291 7.10 -11.25 16.36
CA ASN A 291 6.49 -12.57 16.16
C ASN A 291 6.25 -13.26 17.52
N SER A 292 5.66 -14.46 17.51
CA SER A 292 5.35 -15.19 18.75
C SER A 292 6.60 -15.60 19.54
N GLU A 293 7.74 -15.90 18.89
CA GLU A 293 9.00 -16.20 19.58
C GLU A 293 9.55 -14.95 20.30
N ASP A 294 9.45 -13.78 19.67
CA ASP A 294 9.78 -12.51 20.31
C ASP A 294 8.90 -12.24 21.53
N VAL A 295 7.59 -12.48 21.40
CA VAL A 295 6.63 -12.26 22.50
C VAL A 295 6.89 -13.22 23.66
N GLU A 296 7.18 -14.49 23.40
CA GLU A 296 7.54 -15.47 24.43
C GLU A 296 8.76 -14.99 25.23
N ARG A 297 9.85 -14.64 24.54
CA ARG A 297 11.06 -14.09 25.15
C ARG A 297 10.80 -12.83 25.97
N LEU A 298 10.01 -11.88 25.44
CA LEU A 298 9.72 -10.63 26.13
C LEU A 298 8.80 -10.86 27.35
N ARG A 299 7.86 -11.81 27.28
CA ARG A 299 7.02 -12.17 28.44
C ARG A 299 7.86 -12.75 29.58
N ASP A 300 8.88 -13.55 29.25
CA ASP A 300 9.83 -14.07 30.23
C ASP A 300 10.70 -12.96 30.83
N GLU A 301 11.24 -12.07 30.00
CA GLU A 301 12.07 -10.95 30.45
C GLU A 301 11.31 -10.01 31.39
N TYR A 302 10.04 -9.72 31.09
CA TYR A 302 9.19 -8.81 31.86
C TYR A 302 8.22 -9.54 32.81
N CYS A 303 8.47 -10.81 33.14
CA CYS A 303 7.60 -11.60 34.02
C CYS A 303 7.41 -11.00 35.42
N THR A 304 8.36 -10.15 35.87
CA THR A 304 8.33 -9.45 37.15
C THR A 304 7.51 -8.15 37.13
N ALA A 305 7.00 -7.71 35.97
CA ALA A 305 6.13 -6.54 35.82
C ALA A 305 4.65 -6.99 35.76
N PRO A 306 3.95 -7.17 36.90
CA PRO A 306 2.66 -7.86 36.95
C PRO A 306 1.51 -7.11 36.25
N ASN A 307 1.66 -5.81 36.03
CA ASN A 307 0.71 -4.96 35.31
C ASN A 307 0.93 -5.02 33.79
N LEU A 308 2.07 -5.48 33.28
CA LEU A 308 2.33 -5.56 31.85
C LEU A 308 1.71 -6.83 31.25
N TYR A 309 1.21 -6.75 30.02
CA TYR A 309 0.85 -7.91 29.22
C TYR A 309 1.19 -7.64 27.75
N ILE A 310 2.11 -8.42 27.19
CA ILE A 310 2.52 -8.32 25.80
C ILE A 310 1.60 -9.24 24.99
N ILE A 311 0.83 -8.70 24.06
CA ILE A 311 -0.12 -9.46 23.24
C ILE A 311 0.66 -10.22 22.16
N ASP A 312 0.40 -11.52 22.05
CA ASP A 312 0.93 -12.34 20.97
C ASP A 312 0.18 -12.06 19.65
N PRO A 313 0.86 -11.93 18.51
CA PRO A 313 0.21 -11.79 17.21
C PRO A 313 -0.83 -12.88 16.91
N ASP A 314 -0.58 -14.13 17.32
CA ASP A 314 -1.54 -15.22 17.10
C ASP A 314 -2.80 -15.04 17.96
N GLU A 315 -2.66 -14.56 19.20
CA GLU A 315 -3.81 -14.22 20.06
C GLU A 315 -4.66 -13.10 19.43
N LEU A 316 -4.01 -12.10 18.83
CA LEU A 316 -4.70 -10.98 18.20
C LEU A 316 -5.33 -11.38 16.84
N PHE A 317 -4.68 -12.28 16.10
CA PHE A 317 -5.23 -12.81 14.85
C PHE A 317 -6.50 -13.65 15.09
N GLU A 318 -6.54 -14.46 16.16
CA GLU A 318 -7.78 -15.17 16.53
C GLU A 318 -8.89 -14.19 16.94
N ALA A 319 -8.55 -13.10 17.65
CA ALA A 319 -9.52 -12.03 17.91
C ALA A 319 -10.03 -11.38 16.61
N LEU A 320 -9.19 -11.22 15.58
CA LEU A 320 -9.62 -10.72 14.28
C LEU A 320 -10.59 -11.67 13.60
N LYS A 321 -10.32 -12.98 13.65
CA LYS A 321 -11.21 -14.00 13.08
C LYS A 321 -12.57 -14.01 13.76
N ASP A 322 -12.60 -13.88 15.07
CA ASP A 322 -13.85 -13.77 15.86
C ASP A 322 -14.66 -12.51 15.51
N ASN A 323 -13.98 -11.45 15.07
CA ASN A 323 -14.57 -10.13 14.80
C ASN A 323 -14.53 -9.72 13.32
N LYS A 324 -14.29 -10.66 12.39
CA LYS A 324 -14.01 -10.36 10.98
C LYS A 324 -15.08 -9.51 10.29
N GLU A 325 -16.33 -9.64 10.73
CA GLU A 325 -17.47 -8.87 10.19
C GLU A 325 -17.37 -7.37 10.49
N LEU A 326 -16.57 -6.97 11.49
CA LEU A 326 -16.31 -5.57 11.83
C LEU A 326 -15.16 -4.95 11.01
N PHE A 327 -14.35 -5.79 10.36
CA PHE A 327 -13.17 -5.38 9.60
C PHE A 327 -13.34 -5.63 8.09
N GLN A 328 -14.57 -5.61 7.60
CA GLN A 328 -14.82 -5.86 6.18
C GLN A 328 -14.15 -4.81 5.30
N ASN A 329 -13.39 -5.27 4.31
CA ASN A 329 -12.85 -4.43 3.26
C ASN A 329 -13.00 -5.15 1.93
N ASP A 330 -13.28 -4.35 0.91
CA ASP A 330 -13.66 -4.80 -0.40
C ASP A 330 -12.55 -5.54 -1.16
N PHE A 331 -11.31 -5.39 -0.71
CA PHE A 331 -10.10 -5.98 -1.29
C PHE A 331 -9.56 -7.17 -0.48
N TYR A 332 -10.16 -7.46 0.68
CA TYR A 332 -9.67 -8.47 1.60
C TYR A 332 -10.64 -9.66 1.72
N GLU A 333 -10.06 -10.84 1.96
CA GLU A 333 -10.78 -12.08 2.21
C GLU A 333 -10.26 -12.71 3.50
N TYR A 334 -11.14 -12.82 4.50
CA TYR A 334 -10.88 -13.47 5.78
C TYR A 334 -11.22 -14.97 5.68
N SER A 335 -10.48 -15.69 4.83
CA SER A 335 -10.66 -17.13 4.63
C SER A 335 -9.73 -17.95 5.53
N SER A 336 -10.23 -19.07 6.05
CA SER A 336 -9.40 -20.07 6.74
C SER A 336 -8.54 -20.90 5.79
N ASP A 337 -8.88 -20.91 4.50
CA ASP A 337 -8.38 -21.88 3.53
C ASP A 337 -7.36 -21.21 2.59
N ILE A 338 -6.20 -20.85 3.15
CA ILE A 338 -5.07 -20.33 2.40
C ILE A 338 -4.26 -21.53 1.90
N LEU A 339 -4.22 -21.69 0.58
CA LEU A 339 -3.35 -22.68 -0.06
C LEU A 339 -1.89 -22.21 0.07
N THR A 340 -1.13 -22.86 0.93
CA THR A 340 0.28 -22.54 1.15
C THR A 340 1.16 -23.20 0.08
N PRO A 341 2.39 -22.71 -0.14
CA PRO A 341 3.35 -23.31 -1.05
C PRO A 341 3.62 -24.80 -0.80
N ASP A 342 3.50 -25.27 0.44
CA ASP A 342 3.69 -26.68 0.82
C ASP A 342 2.59 -27.61 0.30
N GLN A 343 1.45 -27.04 -0.07
CA GLN A 343 0.29 -27.78 -0.57
C GLN A 343 0.25 -27.80 -2.11
N LEU A 344 1.19 -27.13 -2.78
CA LEU A 344 1.26 -27.12 -4.24
C LEU A 344 1.81 -28.48 -4.77
N PRO A 345 1.25 -29.03 -5.86
CA PRO A 345 1.73 -30.27 -6.46
C PRO A 345 3.04 -30.03 -7.24
N LEU A 346 4.15 -29.93 -6.51
CA LEU A 346 5.47 -29.57 -7.03
C LEU A 346 6.43 -30.77 -7.12
N ASP A 347 5.92 -31.99 -7.23
CA ASP A 347 6.73 -33.22 -7.24
C ASP A 347 7.77 -33.25 -8.38
N ASP A 348 7.44 -32.63 -9.52
CA ASP A 348 8.33 -32.51 -10.68
C ASP A 348 9.35 -31.34 -10.55
N TYR A 349 9.38 -30.64 -9.42
CA TYR A 349 10.22 -29.47 -9.19
C TYR A 349 11.24 -29.71 -8.06
N GLU A 350 12.48 -29.31 -8.32
CA GLU A 350 13.55 -29.42 -7.34
C GLU A 350 13.58 -28.18 -6.42
N LEU A 351 13.46 -28.39 -5.10
CA LEU A 351 13.60 -27.32 -4.11
C LEU A 351 15.06 -26.86 -4.00
N ARG A 352 15.31 -25.58 -4.25
CA ARG A 352 16.64 -24.95 -4.23
C ARG A 352 16.66 -23.68 -3.39
N LYS A 353 17.84 -23.37 -2.84
CA LYS A 353 18.09 -22.06 -2.19
C LYS A 353 18.13 -20.90 -3.18
N ARG A 354 18.56 -21.18 -4.42
CA ARG A 354 18.59 -20.24 -5.54
C ARG A 354 18.06 -20.96 -6.77
N VAL A 355 17.16 -20.30 -7.48
CA VAL A 355 16.55 -20.84 -8.69
C VAL A 355 17.38 -20.40 -9.88
N ASN A 356 17.84 -21.36 -10.70
CA ASN A 356 18.63 -21.12 -11.90
C ASN A 356 18.25 -22.03 -13.08
N GLY A 357 17.16 -22.79 -12.95
CA GLY A 357 16.63 -23.68 -13.99
C GLY A 357 15.10 -23.72 -14.03
N GLU A 358 14.55 -24.28 -15.11
CA GLU A 358 13.12 -24.28 -15.45
C GLU A 358 12.25 -25.19 -14.56
N LYS A 359 12.86 -26.18 -13.89
CA LYS A 359 12.21 -27.14 -12.97
C LYS A 359 12.74 -27.05 -11.55
N GLN A 360 12.99 -25.83 -11.11
CA GLN A 360 13.46 -25.53 -9.78
C GLN A 360 12.56 -24.49 -9.14
N TYR A 361 12.45 -24.53 -7.82
CA TYR A 361 11.73 -23.51 -7.07
C TYR A 361 12.40 -23.24 -5.72
N ARG A 362 12.10 -22.06 -5.18
CA ARG A 362 12.41 -21.71 -3.78
C ARG A 362 11.09 -21.40 -3.09
N LYS A 363 10.88 -21.88 -1.88
CA LYS A 363 9.69 -21.56 -1.09
C LYS A 363 10.01 -20.80 0.19
N SER A 364 9.01 -20.06 0.64
CA SER A 364 8.81 -19.58 2.01
C SER A 364 7.36 -19.89 2.41
N ASP A 365 6.93 -19.48 3.60
CA ASP A 365 5.57 -19.74 4.10
C ASP A 365 4.47 -19.20 3.14
N ASP A 366 4.70 -18.02 2.54
CA ASP A 366 3.70 -17.36 1.68
C ASP A 366 4.00 -17.39 0.17
N PHE A 367 5.16 -17.91 -0.25
CA PHE A 367 5.61 -17.83 -1.64
C PHE A 367 6.26 -19.12 -2.17
N ALA A 368 6.01 -19.43 -3.44
CA ALA A 368 6.87 -20.31 -4.23
C ALA A 368 7.42 -19.53 -5.44
N CYS A 369 8.73 -19.24 -5.46
CA CYS A 369 9.39 -18.53 -6.55
C CYS A 369 9.96 -19.50 -7.58
N PHE A 370 9.77 -19.18 -8.86
CA PHE A 370 10.24 -19.94 -10.01
C PHE A 370 11.22 -19.10 -10.86
N VAL A 371 12.18 -19.77 -11.51
CA VAL A 371 13.20 -19.23 -12.42
C VAL A 371 14.14 -18.17 -11.83
N ARG A 372 13.68 -16.94 -11.56
CA ARG A 372 14.44 -15.86 -10.90
C ARG A 372 13.63 -15.34 -9.72
N SER A 373 14.30 -15.24 -8.57
CA SER A 373 13.71 -14.79 -7.30
C SER A 373 12.86 -13.54 -7.54
N ASP A 374 11.60 -13.57 -7.11
CA ASP A 374 10.58 -12.49 -7.14
C ASP A 374 9.99 -12.05 -8.50
N GLY A 375 10.43 -12.62 -9.63
CA GLY A 375 9.85 -12.27 -10.94
C GLY A 375 8.63 -13.10 -11.32
N LEU A 376 8.72 -14.43 -11.20
CA LEU A 376 7.61 -15.37 -11.40
C LEU A 376 7.41 -16.21 -10.13
N PHE A 377 6.26 -16.08 -9.47
CA PHE A 377 6.03 -16.74 -8.19
C PHE A 377 4.56 -17.00 -7.89
N TYR A 378 4.27 -18.07 -7.17
CA TYR A 378 2.99 -18.23 -6.49
C TYR A 378 2.97 -17.37 -5.22
N SER A 379 1.88 -16.64 -5.01
CA SER A 379 1.59 -15.88 -3.79
C SER A 379 0.40 -16.50 -3.07
N ALA A 380 0.59 -17.01 -1.86
CA ALA A 380 -0.48 -17.54 -1.02
C ALA A 380 -1.50 -16.44 -0.67
N GLU A 381 -1.03 -15.21 -0.49
CA GLU A 381 -1.87 -14.05 -0.16
C GLU A 381 -2.89 -13.72 -1.27
N PHE A 382 -2.53 -13.88 -2.54
CA PHE A 382 -3.48 -13.70 -3.65
C PHE A 382 -4.03 -15.03 -4.18
N GLY A 383 -3.52 -16.16 -3.69
CA GLY A 383 -3.82 -17.49 -4.23
C GLY A 383 -3.58 -17.59 -5.73
N ALA A 384 -2.53 -16.95 -6.26
CA ALA A 384 -2.30 -16.78 -7.68
C ALA A 384 -0.82 -16.97 -8.05
N LEU A 385 -0.57 -17.44 -9.28
CA LEU A 385 0.75 -17.39 -9.92
C LEU A 385 0.91 -16.01 -10.58
N ILE A 386 1.97 -15.28 -10.22
CA ILE A 386 2.19 -13.88 -10.59
C ILE A 386 3.49 -13.77 -11.36
N LEU A 387 3.44 -13.15 -12.54
CA LEU A 387 4.61 -12.62 -13.25
C LEU A 387 4.66 -11.10 -13.02
N SER A 388 5.57 -10.67 -12.15
CA SER A 388 5.65 -9.29 -11.61
C SER A 388 6.56 -8.37 -12.43
N TRP A 389 7.57 -8.94 -13.10
CA TRP A 389 8.50 -8.30 -14.02
C TRP A 389 9.15 -9.35 -14.93
N HIS A 390 9.63 -8.95 -16.10
CA HIS A 390 10.22 -9.86 -17.09
C HIS A 390 11.56 -10.45 -16.61
N ILE A 391 11.57 -11.77 -16.41
CA ILE A 391 12.70 -12.57 -15.97
C ILE A 391 13.58 -13.07 -17.13
N LEU A 392 13.03 -13.13 -18.35
CA LEU A 392 13.73 -13.50 -19.59
C LEU A 392 13.59 -12.40 -20.66
N ASP A 393 14.60 -12.28 -21.53
CA ASP A 393 14.54 -11.36 -22.69
C ASP A 393 13.55 -11.85 -23.77
N ASP A 394 13.35 -13.17 -23.87
CA ASP A 394 12.35 -13.78 -24.73
C ASP A 394 11.02 -13.89 -23.98
N HIS A 395 10.17 -12.87 -24.15
CA HIS A 395 8.87 -12.76 -23.47
C HIS A 395 7.87 -13.85 -23.90
N ASP A 396 7.99 -14.38 -25.13
CA ASP A 396 7.15 -15.49 -25.59
C ASP A 396 7.55 -16.80 -24.91
N LYS A 397 8.86 -17.04 -24.76
CA LYS A 397 9.37 -18.18 -23.99
C LYS A 397 8.97 -18.07 -22.52
N GLU A 398 9.06 -16.88 -21.94
CA GLU A 398 8.63 -16.61 -20.57
C GLU A 398 7.16 -16.93 -20.35
N LEU A 399 6.28 -16.48 -21.26
CA LEU A 399 4.86 -16.74 -21.16
C LEU A 399 4.53 -18.24 -21.26
N ARG A 400 5.20 -18.97 -22.15
CA ARG A 400 5.05 -20.43 -22.25
C ARG A 400 5.47 -21.13 -20.96
N LEU A 401 6.60 -20.72 -20.37
CA LEU A 401 7.10 -21.27 -19.12
C LEU A 401 6.16 -20.99 -17.94
N ALA A 402 5.67 -19.75 -17.82
CA ALA A 402 4.71 -19.38 -16.79
C ALA A 402 3.38 -20.15 -16.93
N THR A 403 2.91 -20.34 -18.16
CA THR A 403 1.71 -21.15 -18.44
C THR A 403 1.92 -22.60 -18.04
N GLN A 404 3.06 -23.20 -18.41
CA GLN A 404 3.40 -24.57 -18.02
C GLN A 404 3.46 -24.74 -16.50
N ILE A 405 4.09 -23.81 -15.78
CA ILE A 405 4.13 -23.83 -14.31
C ILE A 405 2.70 -23.71 -13.75
N CYS A 406 1.86 -22.85 -14.32
CA CYS A 406 0.46 -22.70 -13.91
C CYS A 406 -0.34 -23.99 -14.12
N ASP A 407 -0.14 -24.68 -15.24
CA ASP A 407 -0.79 -25.96 -15.50
C ASP A 407 -0.30 -27.05 -14.55
N ASP A 408 1.00 -27.09 -14.26
CA ASP A 408 1.62 -28.06 -13.33
C ASP A 408 1.07 -27.90 -11.91
N ILE A 409 0.96 -26.67 -11.39
CA ILE A 409 0.42 -26.41 -10.03
C ILE A 409 -1.11 -26.62 -9.92
N ASN A 410 -1.80 -26.79 -11.05
CA ASN A 410 -3.25 -26.99 -11.13
C ASN A 410 -3.65 -28.45 -11.43
N ARG A 411 -2.69 -29.37 -11.55
CA ARG A 411 -2.95 -30.82 -11.63
C ARG A 411 -3.51 -31.33 -10.31
#